data_AF-A0A1H3F3T7-F1
#
_entry.id   AF-A0A1H3F3T7-F1
#
_cell.length_a   1.000
_cell.length_b   1.000
_cell.length_c   1.000
_cell.angle_alpha   90.00
_cell.angle_beta   90.00
_cell.angle_gamma   90.00
#
_symmetry.space_group_name_H-M   'P 1'
#
loop_
_entity.id
_entity.type
_entity.pdbx_description
1 polymer ?
#
loop_
_entity_poly.entity_id
_entity_poly.type
_entity_poly.pdbx_seq_one_letter_code
_entity_poly.pdbx_strand_id
1 'polypeptide(L)'
;MPRMVNLHWTGHPFVDAGLAALAAAVQVNSLDDITADSLETAVKKLKQILLSDQALGIGVEGAFVRKALSQIFPNSELVNPANWKKGNTYEEKAKAVREKFSDELKKELDRAQQCLKNHNNSNGYDICNICGEKRPKSSFFIRRKDKMPLLEGIVNYYPAFSPGVRICGLCALATRFFPLSVMRTGVRNRLWFLHAQDLAISKRISEKYGWEHFNSAIAANKTLDFFSNWNTAGNEGTVLYVLYSLLKEMPDQLRHIYENSLPTTAYLFSNDNRGGYISALPIPHALMEFLALLQVKSHKEFNRFWKDLLEVSGIQGNDVKARIRYVESISKLLLNGESIIKACLDHEKPKLRGGWVGHRLYLKEVRELPESKLNVLECLGISIAKSDEFKKYVMELRTARDNELYGILLRYVKNGWLKHDEFYTLLAPNDYSIIKEIRDLLLAIIYDYHNCKEEGREFALSITTINITPDETLYHLQKIGKKLIVNLNNLKRWTGKLQIAKTGSAIRGIYLNCVRSGAMTFDDFVFLAPLGDRRQLWLLRDYLLAFLFEKVRELTEEEEEYSEYNENGIIFQNIGDEEV
;
A
#
# COMPACT_ATOMS: atom_id res chain seq x y z
N MET A 1 10.30 -41.85 21.09
CA MET A 1 11.04 -40.62 21.47
C MET A 1 10.05 -39.65 22.10
N PRO A 2 10.34 -39.06 23.28
CA PRO A 2 9.46 -38.06 23.85
C PRO A 2 9.45 -36.82 22.95
N ARG A 3 8.27 -36.40 22.49
CA ARG A 3 8.09 -35.16 21.72
C ARG A 3 8.59 -34.01 22.58
N MET A 4 9.66 -33.33 22.16
CA MET A 4 10.05 -32.07 22.80
C MET A 4 8.90 -31.07 22.64
N VAL A 5 8.64 -30.29 23.68
CA VAL A 5 7.60 -29.27 23.62
C VAL A 5 8.13 -28.07 22.84
N ASN A 6 7.71 -27.96 21.59
CA ASN A 6 8.10 -26.91 20.67
C ASN A 6 7.38 -25.58 20.97
N LEU A 7 8.06 -24.46 20.72
CA LEU A 7 7.53 -23.12 20.92
C LEU A 7 7.05 -22.57 19.57
N HIS A 8 5.80 -22.11 19.51
CA HIS A 8 5.20 -21.63 18.26
C HIS A 8 4.51 -20.29 18.48
N TRP A 9 4.18 -19.63 17.38
CA TRP A 9 3.34 -18.43 17.39
C TRP A 9 1.99 -18.71 18.03
N THR A 10 1.60 -17.87 18.97
CA THR A 10 0.38 -18.05 19.76
C THR A 10 -0.85 -17.50 19.05
N GLY A 11 -0.66 -16.66 18.03
CA GLY A 11 -1.73 -15.89 17.40
C GLY A 11 -2.12 -14.65 18.20
N HIS A 12 -1.59 -14.48 19.41
CA HIS A 12 -1.88 -13.32 20.25
C HIS A 12 -0.82 -12.21 20.02
N PRO A 13 -1.19 -11.03 19.50
CA PRO A 13 -0.24 -10.03 19.00
C PRO A 13 0.84 -9.61 20.01
N PHE A 14 0.43 -9.33 21.26
CA PHE A 14 1.35 -8.89 22.31
C PHE A 14 2.35 -9.98 22.76
N VAL A 15 1.94 -11.24 22.69
CA VAL A 15 2.78 -12.37 23.11
C VAL A 15 3.72 -12.74 21.99
N ASP A 16 3.23 -12.78 20.75
CA ASP A 16 4.03 -13.02 19.56
C ASP A 16 5.11 -11.93 19.39
N ALA A 17 4.76 -10.66 19.51
CA ALA A 17 5.76 -9.59 19.50
C ALA A 17 6.80 -9.73 20.64
N GLY A 18 6.39 -10.23 21.80
CA GLY A 18 7.30 -10.58 22.90
C GLY A 18 8.20 -11.79 22.59
N LEU A 19 7.68 -12.82 21.95
CA LEU A 19 8.43 -14.00 21.49
C LEU A 19 9.50 -13.60 20.46
N ALA A 20 9.17 -12.71 19.53
CA ALA A 20 10.12 -12.18 18.56
C ALA A 20 11.27 -11.42 19.24
N ALA A 21 10.96 -10.57 20.22
CA ALA A 21 11.98 -9.87 21.00
C ALA A 21 12.84 -10.82 21.84
N LEU A 22 12.25 -11.88 22.41
CA LEU A 22 12.99 -12.91 23.11
C LEU A 22 13.94 -13.65 22.15
N ALA A 23 13.45 -14.05 20.98
CA ALA A 23 14.26 -14.71 19.95
C ALA A 23 15.41 -13.81 19.45
N ALA A 24 15.16 -12.50 19.29
CA ALA A 24 16.21 -11.52 18.98
C ALA A 24 17.27 -11.44 20.08
N ALA A 25 16.88 -11.55 21.35
CA ALA A 25 17.81 -11.54 22.48
C ALA A 25 18.81 -12.71 22.43
N VAL A 26 18.37 -13.89 21.98
CA VAL A 26 19.18 -15.12 21.95
C VAL A 26 19.69 -15.51 20.56
N GLN A 27 19.32 -14.74 19.53
CA GLN A 27 19.77 -14.91 18.16
C GLN A 27 19.44 -16.27 17.54
N VAL A 28 18.31 -16.87 17.92
CA VAL A 28 17.80 -18.10 17.30
C VAL A 28 17.19 -17.84 15.92
N ASN A 29 17.10 -18.89 15.10
CA ASN A 29 16.53 -18.85 13.75
C ASN A 29 15.15 -19.51 13.67
N SER A 30 14.77 -20.32 14.68
CA SER A 30 13.42 -20.83 14.89
C SER A 30 12.97 -20.60 16.34
N LEU A 31 11.67 -20.48 16.55
CA LEU A 31 11.11 -20.47 17.92
C LEU A 31 11.32 -21.83 18.61
N ASP A 32 11.41 -22.92 17.84
CA ASP A 32 11.68 -24.27 18.34
C ASP A 32 13.09 -24.42 18.95
N ASP A 33 14.01 -23.52 18.62
CA ASP A 33 15.38 -23.53 19.15
C ASP A 33 15.46 -22.91 20.56
N ILE A 34 14.35 -22.39 21.10
CA ILE A 34 14.33 -21.74 22.42
C ILE A 34 14.36 -22.80 23.52
N THR A 35 15.52 -22.90 24.18
CA THR A 35 15.77 -23.79 25.32
C THR A 35 15.65 -23.08 26.67
N ALA A 36 15.74 -23.83 27.78
CA ALA A 36 15.79 -23.26 29.12
C ALA A 36 16.98 -22.28 29.31
N ASP A 37 18.15 -22.62 28.77
CA ASP A 37 19.36 -21.78 28.80
C ASP A 37 19.18 -20.51 27.96
N SER A 38 18.45 -20.63 26.84
CA SER A 38 18.05 -19.49 26.02
C SER A 38 17.18 -18.52 26.84
N LEU A 39 16.20 -19.02 27.59
CA LEU A 39 15.36 -18.19 28.46
C LEU A 39 16.18 -17.46 29.54
N GLU A 40 17.15 -18.13 30.16
CA GLU A 40 18.05 -17.52 31.16
C GLU A 40 18.88 -16.39 30.56
N THR A 41 19.47 -16.64 29.39
CA THR A 41 20.26 -15.67 28.64
C THR A 41 19.41 -14.45 28.25
N ALA A 42 18.21 -14.70 27.73
CA ALA A 42 17.27 -13.64 27.37
C ALA A 42 16.88 -12.79 28.59
N VAL A 43 16.56 -13.41 29.72
CA VAL A 43 16.19 -12.72 30.97
C VAL A 43 17.34 -11.88 31.50
N LYS A 44 18.59 -12.35 31.39
CA LYS A 44 19.78 -11.57 31.76
C LYS A 44 19.88 -10.29 30.91
N LYS A 45 19.70 -10.40 29.60
CA LYS A 45 19.71 -9.24 28.68
C LYS A 45 18.55 -8.28 28.96
N LEU A 46 17.35 -8.80 29.23
CA LEU A 46 16.20 -7.97 29.58
C LEU A 46 16.44 -7.14 30.85
N LYS A 47 17.05 -7.76 31.87
CA LYS A 47 17.45 -7.07 33.11
C LYS A 47 18.45 -5.95 32.84
N GLN A 48 19.44 -6.17 31.98
CA GLN A 48 20.43 -5.15 31.63
C GLN A 48 19.78 -3.87 31.09
N ILE A 49 18.72 -3.99 30.29
CA ILE A 49 17.99 -2.83 29.77
C ILE A 49 17.06 -2.25 30.84
N LEU A 50 16.10 -3.04 31.34
CA LEU A 50 15.01 -2.51 32.16
C LEU A 50 15.44 -2.07 33.57
N LEU A 51 16.59 -2.54 34.05
CA LEU A 51 17.16 -2.17 35.36
C LEU A 51 18.37 -1.22 35.26
N SER A 52 18.71 -0.77 34.05
CA SER A 52 19.75 0.25 33.84
C SER A 52 19.43 1.54 34.58
N ASP A 53 20.47 2.31 34.90
CA ASP A 53 20.32 3.64 35.51
C ASP A 53 19.46 4.55 34.61
N GLN A 54 19.66 4.49 33.30
CA GLN A 54 18.91 5.27 32.32
C GLN A 54 17.42 4.89 32.26
N ALA A 55 17.10 3.59 32.39
CA ALA A 55 15.71 3.15 32.46
C ALA A 55 15.01 3.69 33.72
N LEU A 56 15.73 3.70 34.84
CA LEU A 56 15.25 4.15 36.15
C LEU A 56 15.35 5.66 36.36
N GLY A 57 15.95 6.41 35.43
CA GLY A 57 16.13 7.87 35.52
C GLY A 57 17.20 8.30 36.52
N ILE A 58 18.21 7.47 36.73
CA ILE A 58 19.41 7.81 37.52
C ILE A 58 20.43 8.44 36.57
N GLY A 59 20.92 9.64 36.90
CA GLY A 59 21.93 10.33 36.10
C GLY A 59 21.44 10.89 34.76
N VAL A 60 20.11 10.94 34.52
CA VAL A 60 19.48 11.45 33.30
C VAL A 60 18.16 12.19 33.61
N GLU A 61 17.64 12.99 32.68
CA GLU A 61 16.49 13.89 32.88
C GLU A 61 15.13 13.20 33.07
N GLY A 62 15.02 11.90 32.82
CA GLY A 62 13.74 11.19 32.93
C GLY A 62 13.85 9.70 33.16
N ALA A 63 12.78 9.12 33.72
CA ALA A 63 12.67 7.68 33.93
C ALA A 63 11.77 7.04 32.87
N PHE A 64 12.35 6.23 31.98
CA PHE A 64 11.62 5.42 31.01
C PHE A 64 10.50 4.62 31.66
N VAL A 65 10.81 3.97 32.79
CA VAL A 65 9.88 3.10 33.49
C VAL A 65 8.63 3.84 33.99
N ARG A 66 8.73 5.14 34.31
CA ARG A 66 7.58 5.92 34.82
C ARG A 66 6.78 6.60 33.71
N LYS A 67 7.40 6.88 32.55
CA LYS A 67 6.78 7.62 31.44
C LYS A 67 6.30 6.73 30.30
N ALA A 68 7.22 5.97 29.70
CA ALA A 68 6.94 5.22 28.48
C ALA A 68 6.47 3.80 28.80
N LEU A 69 7.16 3.10 29.71
CA LEU A 69 6.77 1.73 30.09
C LEU A 69 5.40 1.68 30.80
N SER A 70 5.02 2.74 31.49
CA SER A 70 3.71 2.87 32.15
C SER A 70 2.53 2.90 31.18
N GLN A 71 2.78 3.20 29.89
CA GLN A 71 1.80 3.10 28.80
C GLN A 71 1.64 1.66 28.29
N ILE A 72 2.49 0.72 28.71
CA ILE A 72 2.40 -0.71 28.39
C ILE A 72 1.97 -1.52 29.62
N PHE A 73 2.62 -1.30 30.77
CA PHE A 73 2.44 -2.06 32.00
C PHE A 73 2.18 -1.13 33.20
N PRO A 74 1.02 -0.47 33.24
CA PRO A 74 0.70 0.44 34.33
C PRO A 74 0.64 -0.30 35.67
N ASN A 75 1.15 0.34 36.73
CA ASN A 75 1.20 -0.25 38.07
C ASN A 75 2.00 -1.56 38.20
N SER A 76 2.83 -1.89 37.21
CA SER A 76 3.81 -2.99 37.30
C SER A 76 4.88 -2.72 38.36
N GLU A 77 5.76 -3.68 38.61
CA GLU A 77 6.79 -3.59 39.64
C GLU A 77 7.71 -2.38 39.46
N LEU A 78 8.05 -2.04 38.22
CA LEU A 78 8.92 -0.90 37.89
C LEU A 78 8.18 0.45 37.93
N VAL A 79 6.86 0.44 37.66
CA VAL A 79 6.03 1.64 37.49
C VAL A 79 5.36 2.06 38.80
N ASN A 80 4.95 1.10 39.64
CA ASN A 80 4.08 1.36 40.79
C ASN A 80 4.76 2.26 41.84
N PRO A 81 4.20 3.44 42.15
CA PRO A 81 4.77 4.37 43.12
C PRO A 81 5.01 3.76 44.52
N ALA A 82 4.22 2.77 44.94
CA ALA A 82 4.38 2.11 46.24
C ALA A 82 5.74 1.40 46.37
N ASN A 83 6.31 0.92 45.26
CA ASN A 83 7.61 0.23 45.27
C ASN A 83 8.78 1.20 45.43
N TRP A 84 8.56 2.48 45.13
CA TRP A 84 9.55 3.55 45.23
C TRP A 84 9.51 4.28 46.59
N LYS A 85 8.80 3.75 47.59
CA LYS A 85 8.70 4.33 48.94
C LYS A 85 9.76 3.81 49.92
N LYS A 86 10.41 2.68 49.61
CA LYS A 86 11.40 2.04 50.49
C LYS A 86 12.79 2.63 50.23
N GLY A 87 13.41 3.23 51.25
CA GLY A 87 14.71 3.92 51.14
C GLY A 87 14.58 5.43 51.29
N ASN A 88 15.64 6.06 51.77
CA ASN A 88 15.71 7.51 51.99
C ASN A 88 16.25 8.23 50.75
N THR A 89 17.17 7.62 50.01
CA THR A 89 17.73 8.17 48.77
C THR A 89 17.07 7.61 47.51
N TYR A 90 17.30 8.24 46.36
CA TYR A 90 16.75 7.77 45.08
C TYR A 90 17.38 6.44 44.66
N GLU A 91 18.67 6.27 44.96
CA GLU A 91 19.47 5.08 44.68
C GLU A 91 19.01 3.89 45.52
N GLU A 92 18.69 4.10 46.80
CA GLU A 92 18.11 3.06 47.67
C GLU A 92 16.72 2.63 47.17
N LYS A 93 15.88 3.57 46.75
CA LYS A 93 14.58 3.29 46.16
C LYS A 93 14.71 2.51 44.85
N ALA A 94 15.66 2.89 43.99
CA ALA A 94 15.94 2.18 42.76
C ALA A 94 16.45 0.76 43.02
N LYS A 95 17.32 0.56 44.04
CA LYS A 95 17.77 -0.78 44.45
C LYS A 95 16.61 -1.66 44.89
N ALA A 96 15.69 -1.15 45.72
CA ALA A 96 14.51 -1.91 46.15
C ALA A 96 13.61 -2.31 44.98
N VAL A 97 13.46 -1.44 43.98
CA VAL A 97 12.68 -1.72 42.75
C VAL A 97 13.39 -2.76 41.87
N ARG A 98 14.73 -2.69 41.74
CA ARG A 98 15.53 -3.68 41.01
C ARG A 98 15.39 -5.07 41.60
N GLU A 99 15.48 -5.19 42.92
CA GLU A 99 15.30 -6.45 43.65
C GLU A 99 13.90 -7.02 43.40
N LYS A 100 12.85 -6.22 43.63
CA LYS A 100 11.47 -6.64 43.44
C LYS A 100 11.17 -7.13 42.02
N PHE A 101 11.61 -6.38 41.00
CA PHE A 101 11.42 -6.80 39.61
C PHE A 101 12.23 -8.07 39.29
N SER A 102 13.46 -8.18 39.80
CA SER A 102 14.31 -9.35 39.59
C SER A 102 13.72 -10.62 40.18
N ASP A 103 13.11 -10.53 41.37
CA ASP A 103 12.45 -11.65 42.04
C ASP A 103 11.20 -12.11 41.29
N GLU A 104 10.35 -11.17 40.85
CA GLU A 104 9.17 -11.49 40.06
C GLU A 104 9.53 -12.10 38.70
N LEU A 105 10.54 -11.55 38.02
CA LEU A 105 11.01 -12.09 36.75
C LEU A 105 11.65 -13.47 36.91
N LYS A 106 12.32 -13.75 38.04
CA LYS A 106 12.84 -15.09 38.35
C LYS A 106 11.71 -16.11 38.50
N LYS A 107 10.64 -15.78 39.23
CA LYS A 107 9.45 -16.65 39.33
C LYS A 107 8.83 -16.93 37.96
N GLU A 108 8.81 -15.93 37.08
CA GLU A 108 8.28 -16.06 35.71
C GLU A 108 9.15 -16.96 34.83
N LEU A 109 10.47 -16.81 34.92
CA LEU A 109 11.44 -17.69 34.29
C LEU A 109 11.29 -19.14 34.77
N ASP A 110 11.21 -19.37 36.08
CA ASP A 110 11.06 -20.72 36.66
C ASP A 110 9.80 -21.42 36.11
N ARG A 111 8.67 -20.70 36.02
CA ARG A 111 7.42 -21.26 35.45
C ARG A 111 7.50 -21.44 33.93
N ALA A 112 8.19 -20.57 33.21
CA ALA A 112 8.43 -20.73 31.78
C ALA A 112 9.29 -21.98 31.49
N GLN A 113 10.35 -22.20 32.27
CA GLN A 113 11.18 -23.40 32.17
C GLN A 113 10.38 -24.67 32.51
N GLN A 114 9.46 -24.62 33.48
CA GLN A 114 8.55 -25.75 33.74
C GLN A 114 7.66 -26.07 32.54
N CYS A 115 7.24 -25.08 31.75
CA CYS A 115 6.46 -25.34 30.54
C CYS A 115 7.25 -26.11 29.46
N LEU A 116 8.59 -26.02 29.45
CA LEU A 116 9.45 -26.72 28.48
C LEU A 116 9.78 -28.16 28.90
N LYS A 117 9.49 -28.55 30.14
CA LYS A 117 9.79 -29.90 30.64
C LYS A 117 8.73 -30.90 30.14
N ASN A 118 9.20 -32.04 29.62
CA ASN A 118 8.33 -33.16 29.26
C ASN A 118 7.76 -33.78 30.55
N HIS A 119 6.45 -33.64 30.76
CA HIS A 119 5.77 -34.26 31.89
C HIS A 119 5.07 -35.53 31.44
N ASN A 120 5.59 -36.68 31.90
CA ASN A 120 5.00 -37.98 31.60
C ASN A 120 4.04 -38.50 32.67
N ASN A 121 3.86 -37.86 33.84
CA ASN A 121 2.95 -38.41 34.87
C ASN A 121 2.37 -37.38 35.87
N SER A 122 1.11 -37.68 36.25
CA SER A 122 0.36 -37.39 37.49
C SER A 122 0.04 -35.95 37.95
N ASN A 123 0.77 -34.90 37.56
CA ASN A 123 0.39 -33.54 37.95
C ASN A 123 -0.58 -32.95 36.92
N GLY A 124 -1.82 -32.68 37.33
CA GLY A 124 -2.88 -32.21 36.45
C GLY A 124 -2.46 -31.06 35.52
N TYR A 125 -3.08 -31.04 34.34
CA TYR A 125 -2.81 -30.06 33.30
C TYR A 125 -3.87 -28.97 33.26
N ASP A 126 -3.53 -27.86 32.63
CA ASP A 126 -4.45 -26.80 32.26
C ASP A 126 -4.19 -26.31 30.84
N ILE A 127 -5.13 -25.56 30.27
CA ILE A 127 -5.03 -24.99 28.93
C ILE A 127 -4.74 -23.50 29.04
N CYS A 128 -3.76 -23.01 28.29
CA CYS A 128 -3.45 -21.59 28.23
C CYS A 128 -4.51 -20.80 27.47
N ASN A 129 -5.08 -19.77 28.08
CA ASN A 129 -6.06 -18.89 27.42
C ASN A 129 -5.48 -18.01 26.30
N ILE A 130 -4.16 -18.06 26.08
CA ILE A 130 -3.47 -17.31 25.02
C ILE A 130 -3.05 -18.25 23.90
N CYS A 131 -2.15 -19.21 24.19
CA CYS A 131 -1.62 -20.09 23.16
C CYS A 131 -2.41 -21.39 22.96
N GLY A 132 -3.46 -21.65 23.75
CA GLY A 132 -4.24 -22.88 23.64
C GLY A 132 -3.52 -24.16 24.10
N GLU A 133 -2.25 -24.05 24.51
CA GLU A 133 -1.44 -25.22 24.84
C GLU A 133 -1.75 -25.82 26.21
N LYS A 134 -1.67 -27.15 26.27
CA LYS A 134 -1.81 -27.92 27.51
C LYS A 134 -0.50 -27.90 28.27
N ARG A 135 -0.49 -27.30 29.47
CA ARG A 135 0.73 -27.13 30.30
C ARG A 135 0.47 -27.59 31.75
N PRO A 136 1.53 -27.89 32.53
CA PRO A 136 1.38 -28.24 33.95
C PRO A 136 0.70 -27.12 34.73
N LYS A 137 -0.27 -27.46 35.60
CA LYS A 137 -0.99 -26.47 36.42
C LYS A 137 -0.07 -25.53 37.22
N SER A 138 1.08 -26.03 37.67
CA SER A 138 2.09 -25.26 38.42
C SER A 138 2.76 -24.15 37.61
N SER A 139 2.73 -24.24 36.29
CA SER A 139 3.40 -23.28 35.39
C SER A 139 2.54 -22.05 35.03
N PHE A 140 1.32 -21.92 35.56
CA PHE A 140 0.40 -20.85 35.18
C PHE A 140 0.51 -19.62 36.07
N PHE A 141 0.21 -18.44 35.51
CA PHE A 141 0.00 -17.19 36.24
C PHE A 141 -1.43 -16.69 36.01
N ILE A 142 -1.92 -15.90 36.96
CA ILE A 142 -3.05 -15.00 36.74
C ILE A 142 -2.47 -13.63 36.42
N ARG A 143 -2.88 -13.04 35.30
CA ARG A 143 -2.42 -11.73 34.82
C ARG A 143 -3.57 -10.75 34.67
N ARG A 144 -3.24 -9.48 34.83
CA ARG A 144 -4.12 -8.35 34.55
C ARG A 144 -3.34 -7.31 33.73
N LYS A 145 -3.98 -6.18 33.48
CA LYS A 145 -3.43 -4.96 32.86
C LYS A 145 -2.00 -4.58 33.28
N ASP A 146 -1.59 -4.85 34.52
CA ASP A 146 -0.24 -4.51 35.00
C ASP A 146 0.88 -5.36 34.41
N LYS A 147 0.55 -6.52 33.81
CA LYS A 147 1.54 -7.44 33.23
C LYS A 147 1.14 -7.98 31.85
N MET A 148 -0.05 -7.62 31.36
CA MET A 148 -0.56 -8.02 30.05
C MET A 148 -1.37 -6.85 29.47
N PRO A 149 -0.97 -6.27 28.33
CA PRO A 149 -1.61 -5.08 27.80
C PRO A 149 -3.08 -5.32 27.43
N LEU A 150 -3.91 -4.29 27.61
CA LEU A 150 -5.34 -4.26 27.22
C LEU A 150 -6.23 -5.33 27.87
N LEU A 151 -5.75 -6.02 28.91
CA LEU A 151 -6.63 -6.76 29.82
C LEU A 151 -7.37 -5.77 30.74
N GLU A 152 -8.39 -5.11 30.19
CA GLU A 152 -9.28 -4.21 30.90
C GLU A 152 -10.41 -4.99 31.59
N GLY A 153 -10.77 -4.58 32.82
CA GLY A 153 -11.82 -5.21 33.60
C GLY A 153 -11.57 -5.18 35.11
N ILE A 154 -12.65 -5.14 35.88
CA ILE A 154 -12.63 -5.28 37.35
C ILE A 154 -12.60 -6.78 37.69
N VAL A 155 -12.05 -7.16 38.85
CA VAL A 155 -11.94 -8.55 39.36
C VAL A 155 -13.21 -9.41 39.15
N ASN A 156 -14.40 -8.80 39.10
CA ASN A 156 -15.68 -9.51 38.94
C ASN A 156 -16.16 -9.67 37.49
N TYR A 157 -15.43 -9.17 36.50
CA TYR A 157 -15.84 -9.14 35.08
C TYR A 157 -14.94 -10.00 34.16
N TYR A 158 -13.93 -10.68 34.71
CA TYR A 158 -13.21 -11.72 33.97
C TYR A 158 -13.98 -13.05 34.00
N PRO A 159 -13.77 -13.95 33.02
CA PRO A 159 -14.43 -15.24 32.96
C PRO A 159 -14.34 -15.99 34.30
N ALA A 160 -15.48 -16.56 34.73
CA ALA A 160 -15.64 -17.31 35.98
C ALA A 160 -15.25 -16.54 37.26
N PHE A 161 -15.45 -15.21 37.29
CA PHE A 161 -15.12 -14.35 38.44
C PHE A 161 -13.63 -14.42 38.85
N SER A 162 -12.76 -14.71 37.87
CA SER A 162 -11.31 -14.78 38.10
C SER A 162 -10.72 -13.38 38.36
N PRO A 163 -9.70 -13.22 39.21
CA PRO A 163 -9.04 -11.92 39.40
C PRO A 163 -8.20 -11.45 38.21
N GLY A 164 -8.23 -12.17 37.08
CA GLY A 164 -7.55 -11.85 35.84
C GLY A 164 -7.60 -13.02 34.85
N VAL A 165 -6.75 -12.98 33.82
CA VAL A 165 -6.65 -14.05 32.81
C VAL A 165 -5.55 -15.02 33.19
N ARG A 166 -5.86 -16.31 33.10
CA ARG A 166 -4.92 -17.38 33.41
C ARG A 166 -4.11 -17.78 32.19
N ILE A 167 -2.78 -17.66 32.26
CA ILE A 167 -1.87 -17.90 31.13
C ILE A 167 -0.66 -18.74 31.57
N CYS A 168 -0.05 -19.49 30.65
CA CYS A 168 1.13 -20.29 30.95
C CYS A 168 2.39 -19.42 31.16
N GLY A 169 3.42 -19.99 31.79
CA GLY A 169 4.67 -19.30 32.13
C GLY A 169 5.41 -18.77 30.91
N LEU A 170 5.38 -19.48 29.78
CA LEU A 170 6.00 -19.04 28.53
C LEU A 170 5.33 -17.78 27.97
N CYS A 171 4.00 -17.76 27.83
CA CYS A 171 3.28 -16.56 27.40
C CYS A 171 3.50 -15.41 28.39
N ALA A 172 3.47 -15.70 29.70
CA ALA A 172 3.68 -14.73 30.75
C ALA A 172 5.07 -14.08 30.71
N LEU A 173 6.10 -14.86 30.40
CA LEU A 173 7.47 -14.39 30.25
C LEU A 173 7.65 -13.63 28.93
N ALA A 174 7.13 -14.16 27.82
CA ALA A 174 7.20 -13.52 26.51
C ALA A 174 6.62 -12.09 26.55
N THR A 175 5.49 -11.88 27.24
CA THR A 175 4.93 -10.53 27.42
C THR A 175 5.91 -9.56 28.08
N ARG A 176 6.85 -10.01 28.94
CA ARG A 176 7.86 -9.10 29.52
C ARG A 176 8.87 -8.57 28.50
N PHE A 177 9.06 -9.29 27.38
CA PHE A 177 9.90 -8.88 26.27
C PHE A 177 9.17 -7.98 25.27
N PHE A 178 7.83 -7.90 25.34
CA PHE A 178 7.03 -7.07 24.43
C PHE A 178 7.52 -5.63 24.26
N PRO A 179 7.96 -4.88 25.30
CA PRO A 179 8.45 -3.52 25.13
C PRO A 179 9.62 -3.37 24.13
N LEU A 180 10.38 -4.44 23.88
CA LEU A 180 11.49 -4.45 22.94
C LEU A 180 11.03 -4.61 21.48
N SER A 181 9.72 -4.75 21.25
CA SER A 181 9.10 -4.75 19.92
C SER A 181 8.24 -3.52 19.67
N VAL A 182 8.20 -2.59 20.64
CA VAL A 182 7.34 -1.41 20.61
C VAL A 182 8.12 -0.17 20.17
N MET A 183 7.48 0.61 19.32
CA MET A 183 7.97 1.87 18.77
C MET A 183 6.94 2.98 18.98
N ARG A 184 7.33 4.23 18.71
CA ARG A 184 6.45 5.41 18.72
C ARG A 184 6.21 5.91 17.30
N THR A 185 5.03 6.39 16.97
CA THR A 185 4.80 7.07 15.69
C THR A 185 5.39 8.48 15.69
N GLY A 186 5.85 8.98 14.54
CA GLY A 186 6.59 10.25 14.48
C GLY A 186 5.80 11.48 14.94
N VAL A 187 4.57 11.67 14.44
CA VAL A 187 3.81 12.93 14.65
C VAL A 187 2.95 12.88 15.91
N ARG A 188 2.24 11.77 16.14
CA ARG A 188 1.26 11.64 17.23
C ARG A 188 1.81 10.92 18.47
N ASN A 189 3.07 10.49 18.40
CA ASN A 189 3.79 9.82 19.47
C ASN A 189 3.07 8.60 20.08
N ARG A 190 2.28 7.88 19.27
CA ARG A 190 1.50 6.73 19.71
C ARG A 190 2.37 5.48 19.75
N LEU A 191 2.15 4.62 20.73
CA LEU A 191 2.83 3.32 20.75
C LEU A 191 2.28 2.43 19.65
N TRP A 192 3.16 1.70 18.99
CA TRP A 192 2.78 0.73 17.99
C TRP A 192 3.80 -0.41 17.87
N PHE A 193 3.38 -1.52 17.29
CA PHE A 193 4.25 -2.63 16.91
C PHE A 193 3.69 -3.35 15.68
N LEU A 194 4.56 -4.07 14.97
CA LEU A 194 4.16 -4.93 13.86
C LEU A 194 3.96 -6.36 14.35
N HIS A 195 2.78 -6.93 14.11
CA HIS A 195 2.52 -8.35 14.28
C HIS A 195 2.60 -9.03 12.91
N ALA A 196 3.64 -9.82 12.74
CA ALA A 196 3.84 -10.73 11.62
C ALA A 196 4.18 -12.09 12.21
N GLN A 197 3.68 -13.17 11.61
CA GLN A 197 4.04 -14.54 12.02
C GLN A 197 5.28 -15.05 11.26
N ASP A 198 6.17 -14.12 10.89
CA ASP A 198 7.45 -14.39 10.27
C ASP A 198 8.57 -14.01 11.24
N LEU A 199 9.36 -15.01 11.66
CA LEU A 199 10.38 -14.79 12.68
C LEU A 199 11.50 -13.88 12.16
N ALA A 200 11.89 -13.97 10.89
CA ALA A 200 12.96 -13.15 10.35
C ALA A 200 12.59 -11.66 10.40
N ILE A 201 11.37 -11.29 9.98
CA ILE A 201 10.87 -9.92 10.07
C ILE A 201 10.76 -9.48 11.53
N SER A 202 9.98 -10.21 12.34
CA SER A 202 9.65 -9.74 13.68
C SER A 202 10.89 -9.69 14.57
N LYS A 203 11.80 -10.65 14.45
CA LYS A 203 13.11 -10.63 15.12
C LYS A 203 13.92 -9.41 14.71
N ARG A 204 14.02 -9.12 13.40
CA ARG A 204 14.79 -7.96 12.90
C ARG A 204 14.24 -6.64 13.44
N ILE A 205 12.92 -6.48 13.48
CA ILE A 205 12.28 -5.28 14.04
C ILE A 205 12.65 -5.12 15.51
N SER A 206 12.50 -6.17 16.32
CA SER A 206 12.83 -6.13 17.74
C SER A 206 14.32 -5.90 18.00
N GLU A 207 15.18 -6.49 17.17
CA GLU A 207 16.63 -6.30 17.23
C GLU A 207 17.00 -4.84 16.97
N LYS A 208 16.59 -4.29 15.82
CA LYS A 208 16.98 -2.96 15.37
C LYS A 208 16.35 -1.83 16.19
N TYR A 209 15.03 -1.87 16.34
CA TYR A 209 14.27 -0.76 16.93
C TYR A 209 14.06 -0.92 18.45
N GLY A 210 14.33 -2.12 18.99
CA GLY A 210 14.32 -2.39 20.42
C GLY A 210 15.73 -2.52 20.98
N TRP A 211 16.35 -3.68 20.80
CA TRP A 211 17.61 -4.04 21.46
C TRP A 211 18.77 -3.08 21.11
N GLU A 212 19.06 -2.88 19.83
CA GLU A 212 20.14 -1.98 19.37
C GLU A 212 19.87 -0.53 19.79
N HIS A 213 18.64 -0.05 19.65
CA HIS A 213 18.22 1.30 20.05
C HIS A 213 18.43 1.54 21.55
N PHE A 214 17.89 0.66 22.40
CA PHE A 214 18.05 0.80 23.85
C PHE A 214 19.51 0.69 24.28
N ASN A 215 20.27 -0.28 23.74
CA ASN A 215 21.70 -0.41 24.05
C ASN A 215 22.49 0.82 23.63
N SER A 216 22.20 1.41 22.46
CA SER A 216 22.84 2.64 21.99
C SER A 216 22.52 3.83 22.89
N ALA A 217 21.27 3.94 23.37
CA ALA A 217 20.88 4.99 24.31
C ALA A 217 21.54 4.84 25.68
N ILE A 218 21.66 3.61 26.20
CA ILE A 218 22.39 3.30 27.44
C ILE A 218 23.87 3.67 27.28
N ALA A 219 24.52 3.25 26.20
CA ALA A 219 25.93 3.54 25.95
C ALA A 219 26.20 5.05 25.81
N ALA A 220 25.24 5.80 25.26
CA ALA A 220 25.31 7.25 25.15
C ALA A 220 24.87 8.01 26.43
N ASN A 221 24.55 7.30 27.52
CA ASN A 221 24.00 7.84 28.76
C ASN A 221 22.78 8.77 28.55
N LYS A 222 21.85 8.36 27.68
CA LYS A 222 20.61 9.10 27.38
C LYS A 222 19.42 8.47 28.09
N THR A 223 18.42 9.29 28.42
CA THR A 223 17.10 8.81 28.86
C THR A 223 16.55 7.83 27.83
N LEU A 224 16.10 6.65 28.26
CA LEU A 224 15.49 5.68 27.36
C LEU A 224 14.06 6.11 26.99
N ASP A 225 13.70 5.90 25.73
CA ASP A 225 12.33 5.95 25.20
C ASP A 225 12.24 5.00 24.00
N PHE A 226 11.02 4.66 23.59
CA PHE A 226 10.81 3.85 22.39
C PHE A 226 11.30 4.60 21.14
N PHE A 227 11.78 3.86 20.14
CA PHE A 227 12.26 4.44 18.90
C PHE A 227 11.16 5.27 18.22
N SER A 228 11.49 6.52 17.88
CA SER A 228 10.54 7.48 17.28
C SER A 228 11.17 8.34 16.17
N ASN A 229 12.43 8.10 15.82
CA ASN A 229 13.18 8.94 14.90
C ASN A 229 12.90 8.55 13.44
N TRP A 230 11.70 8.92 12.97
CA TRP A 230 11.24 8.60 11.62
C TRP A 230 11.31 9.81 10.72
N ASN A 231 11.85 9.64 9.51
CA ASN A 231 11.81 10.66 8.45
C ASN A 231 10.48 10.60 7.67
N THR A 232 9.34 10.43 8.34
CA THR A 232 8.01 10.30 7.72
C THR A 232 6.93 10.97 8.58
N ALA A 233 5.67 10.91 8.16
CA ALA A 233 4.54 11.48 8.89
C ALA A 233 3.35 10.51 8.98
N GLY A 234 2.53 10.70 10.02
CA GLY A 234 1.35 9.88 10.26
C GLY A 234 1.66 8.50 10.83
N ASN A 235 0.59 7.80 11.20
CA ASN A 235 0.67 6.44 11.72
C ASN A 235 0.99 5.47 10.59
N GLU A 236 0.23 5.57 9.49
CA GLU A 236 0.35 4.78 8.28
C GLU A 236 1.73 4.99 7.63
N GLY A 237 2.22 6.23 7.57
CA GLY A 237 3.55 6.51 7.01
C GLY A 237 4.68 5.91 7.83
N THR A 238 4.54 5.85 9.16
CA THR A 238 5.50 5.15 10.03
C THR A 238 5.52 3.65 9.75
N VAL A 239 4.36 3.03 9.56
CA VAL A 239 4.26 1.61 9.20
C VAL A 239 4.93 1.35 7.84
N LEU A 240 4.58 2.14 6.82
CA LEU A 240 5.17 2.04 5.49
C LEU A 240 6.70 2.26 5.51
N TYR A 241 7.19 3.17 6.34
CA TYR A 241 8.63 3.39 6.54
C TYR A 241 9.35 2.12 6.98
N VAL A 242 8.79 1.42 7.97
CA VAL A 242 9.40 0.17 8.47
C VAL A 242 9.38 -0.89 7.39
N LEU A 243 8.25 -1.09 6.69
CA LEU A 243 8.17 -2.06 5.60
C LEU A 243 9.21 -1.78 4.50
N TYR A 244 9.32 -0.52 4.09
CA TYR A 244 10.29 -0.08 3.08
C TYR A 244 11.74 -0.29 3.57
N SER A 245 12.02 0.02 4.83
CA SER A 245 13.35 -0.16 5.42
C SER A 245 13.74 -1.64 5.48
N LEU A 246 12.79 -2.50 5.87
CA LEU A 246 13.00 -3.95 5.90
C LEU A 246 13.26 -4.49 4.50
N LEU A 247 12.51 -4.02 3.48
CA LEU A 247 12.74 -4.41 2.10
C LEU A 247 14.14 -4.07 1.60
N LYS A 248 14.60 -2.88 1.94
CA LYS A 248 15.95 -2.44 1.59
C LYS A 248 17.04 -3.28 2.28
N GLU A 249 16.82 -3.72 3.51
CA GLU A 249 17.81 -4.45 4.32
C GLU A 249 17.81 -5.96 4.08
N MET A 250 16.64 -6.55 3.80
CA MET A 250 16.41 -7.99 3.76
C MET A 250 15.67 -8.42 2.48
N PRO A 251 16.20 -8.09 1.27
CA PRO A 251 15.49 -8.30 0.02
C PRO A 251 15.15 -9.77 -0.25
N ASP A 252 16.06 -10.70 0.06
CA ASP A 252 15.85 -12.13 -0.22
C ASP A 252 14.88 -12.79 0.77
N GLN A 253 14.86 -12.37 2.03
CA GLN A 253 13.91 -12.90 3.02
C GLN A 253 12.50 -12.41 2.72
N LEU A 254 12.34 -11.17 2.28
CA LEU A 254 11.02 -10.64 1.91
C LEU A 254 10.44 -11.27 0.65
N ARG A 255 11.26 -11.80 -0.27
CA ARG A 255 10.80 -12.69 -1.35
C ARG A 255 9.98 -13.87 -0.85
N HIS A 256 10.42 -14.50 0.24
CA HIS A 256 9.68 -15.61 0.84
C HIS A 256 8.32 -15.16 1.41
N ILE A 257 8.21 -13.93 1.93
CA ILE A 257 6.95 -13.36 2.44
C ILE A 257 5.99 -13.00 1.29
N TYR A 258 6.51 -12.72 0.10
CA TYR A 258 5.70 -12.58 -1.12
C TYR A 258 5.12 -13.92 -1.58
N GLU A 259 5.95 -14.95 -1.58
CA GLU A 259 5.54 -16.30 -1.99
C GLU A 259 4.61 -16.97 -0.95
N ASN A 260 4.72 -16.58 0.33
CA ASN A 260 3.95 -17.16 1.44
C ASN A 260 3.34 -16.06 2.32
N SER A 261 2.23 -15.48 1.86
CA SER A 261 1.60 -14.35 2.54
C SER A 261 1.05 -14.74 3.92
N LEU A 262 1.65 -14.17 4.97
CA LEU A 262 1.13 -14.25 6.32
C LEU A 262 0.40 -12.94 6.67
N PRO A 263 -0.77 -13.01 7.33
CA PRO A 263 -1.47 -11.82 7.79
C PRO A 263 -0.54 -10.94 8.62
N THR A 264 -0.35 -9.71 8.17
CA THR A 264 0.52 -8.74 8.84
C THR A 264 -0.32 -7.54 9.25
N THR A 265 -0.27 -7.19 10.54
CA THR A 265 -1.05 -6.08 11.10
C THR A 265 -0.16 -5.22 11.99
N ALA A 266 -0.19 -3.91 11.77
CA ALA A 266 0.39 -2.96 12.72
C ALA A 266 -0.68 -2.58 13.75
N TYR A 267 -0.36 -2.75 15.04
CA TYR A 267 -1.25 -2.37 16.13
C TYR A 267 -0.78 -1.08 16.76
N LEU A 268 -1.59 -0.03 16.68
CA LEU A 268 -1.41 1.19 17.46
C LEU A 268 -2.19 1.06 18.76
N PHE A 269 -1.57 1.34 19.89
CA PHE A 269 -2.22 1.12 21.17
C PHE A 269 -1.76 2.09 22.26
N SER A 270 -2.52 2.12 23.36
CA SER A 270 -2.12 2.65 24.66
C SER A 270 -2.76 1.78 25.74
N ASN A 271 -2.02 1.48 26.80
CA ASN A 271 -2.51 0.73 27.96
C ASN A 271 -2.28 1.53 29.25
N ASP A 272 -2.40 2.85 29.22
CA ASP A 272 -2.20 3.67 30.42
C ASP A 272 -3.37 3.52 31.44
N ASN A 273 -3.24 4.15 32.61
CA ASN A 273 -4.27 4.11 33.64
C ASN A 273 -5.58 4.85 33.29
N ARG A 274 -5.61 5.62 32.20
CA ARG A 274 -6.82 6.36 31.74
C ARG A 274 -7.72 5.48 30.86
N GLY A 275 -7.19 4.40 30.31
CA GLY A 275 -7.94 3.37 29.59
C GLY A 275 -7.16 2.79 28.41
N GLY A 276 -7.57 1.59 27.98
CA GLY A 276 -7.03 0.94 26.80
C GLY A 276 -7.49 1.61 25.50
N TYR A 277 -6.55 1.79 24.56
CA TYR A 277 -6.82 2.16 23.17
C TYR A 277 -6.14 1.14 22.27
N ILE A 278 -6.80 0.72 21.19
CA ILE A 278 -6.19 -0.08 20.13
C ILE A 278 -6.79 0.28 18.77
N SER A 279 -5.94 0.31 17.75
CA SER A 279 -6.32 0.43 16.35
C SER A 279 -5.44 -0.51 15.55
N ALA A 280 -6.08 -1.41 14.80
CA ALA A 280 -5.41 -2.30 13.88
C ALA A 280 -5.29 -1.63 12.50
N LEU A 281 -4.10 -1.68 11.93
CA LEU A 281 -3.82 -1.30 10.55
C LEU A 281 -3.39 -2.57 9.79
N PRO A 282 -4.34 -3.26 9.13
CA PRO A 282 -3.98 -4.41 8.30
C PRO A 282 -3.12 -3.94 7.14
N ILE A 283 -2.09 -4.71 6.80
CA ILE A 283 -1.20 -4.41 5.68
C ILE A 283 -1.67 -5.24 4.49
N PRO A 284 -2.18 -4.61 3.41
CA PRO A 284 -2.63 -5.36 2.25
C PRO A 284 -1.49 -6.15 1.62
N HIS A 285 -1.75 -7.42 1.28
CA HIS A 285 -0.76 -8.25 0.60
C HIS A 285 -0.34 -7.66 -0.75
N ALA A 286 -1.30 -7.16 -1.54
CA ALA A 286 -1.04 -6.50 -2.82
C ALA A 286 -0.08 -5.31 -2.70
N LEU A 287 -0.14 -4.55 -1.59
CA LEU A 287 0.78 -3.44 -1.35
C LEU A 287 2.21 -3.94 -1.08
N MET A 288 2.33 -5.03 -0.33
CA MET A 288 3.62 -5.67 -0.08
C MET A 288 4.22 -6.17 -1.40
N GLU A 289 3.45 -6.90 -2.19
CA GLU A 289 3.85 -7.43 -3.50
C GLU A 289 4.30 -6.32 -4.45
N PHE A 290 3.53 -5.24 -4.55
CA PHE A 290 3.91 -4.05 -5.30
C PHE A 290 5.31 -3.52 -4.90
N LEU A 291 5.56 -3.34 -3.60
CA LEU A 291 6.84 -2.81 -3.12
C LEU A 291 8.00 -3.76 -3.44
N ALA A 292 7.76 -5.08 -3.40
CA ALA A 292 8.70 -6.11 -3.82
C ALA A 292 9.13 -5.92 -5.27
N LEU A 293 8.12 -5.90 -6.13
CA LEU A 293 8.27 -5.94 -7.56
C LEU A 293 8.93 -4.64 -8.01
N LEU A 294 8.59 -3.52 -7.37
CA LEU A 294 9.24 -2.23 -7.63
C LEU A 294 10.74 -2.28 -7.28
N GLN A 295 11.09 -2.85 -6.12
CA GLN A 295 12.49 -2.99 -5.71
C GLN A 295 13.28 -3.86 -6.70
N VAL A 296 12.74 -5.03 -7.07
CA VAL A 296 13.38 -5.95 -8.02
C VAL A 296 13.49 -5.32 -9.40
N LYS A 297 12.44 -4.64 -9.88
CA LYS A 297 12.41 -4.00 -11.20
C LYS A 297 13.39 -2.84 -11.30
N SER A 298 13.46 -1.99 -10.27
CA SER A 298 14.42 -0.87 -10.25
C SER A 298 14.61 -0.33 -8.84
N HIS A 299 15.81 -0.53 -8.28
CA HIS A 299 16.19 0.08 -7.00
C HIS A 299 16.14 1.61 -7.03
N LYS A 300 16.39 2.23 -8.19
CA LYS A 300 16.32 3.68 -8.35
C LYS A 300 14.88 4.18 -8.24
N GLU A 301 13.96 3.55 -8.96
CA GLU A 301 12.55 3.96 -8.93
C GLU A 301 11.88 3.61 -7.60
N PHE A 302 12.27 2.51 -6.95
CA PHE A 302 11.89 2.19 -5.57
C PHE A 302 12.27 3.31 -4.60
N ASN A 303 13.54 3.77 -4.64
CA ASN A 303 14.01 4.88 -3.82
C ASN A 303 13.35 6.21 -4.17
N ARG A 304 13.11 6.49 -5.46
CA ARG A 304 12.40 7.69 -5.88
C ARG A 304 10.96 7.70 -5.35
N PHE A 305 10.24 6.60 -5.52
CA PHE A 305 8.85 6.44 -5.06
C PHE A 305 8.76 6.70 -3.55
N TRP A 306 9.63 6.07 -2.77
CA TRP A 306 9.68 6.28 -1.32
C TRP A 306 10.01 7.71 -0.92
N LYS A 307 11.10 8.28 -1.45
CA LYS A 307 11.53 9.63 -1.10
C LYS A 307 10.48 10.67 -1.44
N ASP A 308 9.93 10.60 -2.65
CA ASP A 308 8.97 11.59 -3.14
C ASP A 308 7.62 11.48 -2.43
N LEU A 309 7.20 10.29 -1.98
CA LEU A 309 5.86 10.09 -1.41
C LEU A 309 5.84 10.06 0.13
N LEU A 310 6.88 9.55 0.77
CA LEU A 310 6.81 9.13 2.18
C LEU A 310 7.89 9.78 3.08
N GLU A 311 8.91 10.41 2.50
CA GLU A 311 9.97 11.09 3.26
C GLU A 311 9.63 12.56 3.57
N VAL A 312 9.89 13.02 4.81
CA VAL A 312 9.62 14.41 5.25
C VAL A 312 10.91 15.25 5.36
N SER A 313 12.09 14.62 5.37
CA SER A 313 13.37 15.31 5.56
C SER A 313 13.76 16.24 4.41
N GLY A 314 14.59 17.24 4.71
CA GLY A 314 15.16 18.16 3.70
C GLY A 314 14.31 19.38 3.34
N ILE A 315 13.20 19.60 4.05
CA ILE A 315 12.29 20.74 3.84
C ILE A 315 12.35 21.65 5.07
N GLN A 316 12.34 22.97 4.85
CA GLN A 316 12.40 23.98 5.92
C GLN A 316 11.18 24.92 5.86
N GLY A 317 10.88 25.56 6.99
CA GLY A 317 9.82 26.59 7.07
C GLY A 317 8.41 26.04 6.94
N ASN A 318 7.50 26.85 6.36
CA ASN A 318 6.07 26.53 6.25
C ASN A 318 5.79 25.31 5.36
N ASP A 319 6.71 24.95 4.47
CA ASP A 319 6.60 23.80 3.58
C ASP A 319 6.62 22.46 4.33
N VAL A 320 7.19 22.42 5.55
CA VAL A 320 7.21 21.22 6.39
C VAL A 320 5.79 20.80 6.76
N LYS A 321 4.92 21.74 7.15
CA LYS A 321 3.52 21.43 7.51
C LYS A 321 2.72 20.96 6.30
N ALA A 322 2.98 21.51 5.12
CA ALA A 322 2.36 21.05 3.87
C ALA A 322 2.83 19.62 3.54
N ARG A 323 4.14 19.36 3.65
CA ARG A 323 4.72 18.03 3.42
C ARG A 323 4.17 16.98 4.38
N ILE A 324 4.10 17.28 5.67
CA ILE A 324 3.53 16.37 6.67
C ILE A 324 2.11 15.98 6.28
N ARG A 325 1.24 16.96 5.96
CA ARG A 325 -0.14 16.68 5.54
C ARG A 325 -0.22 15.84 4.26
N TYR A 326 0.66 16.11 3.30
CA TYR A 326 0.77 15.33 2.08
C TYR A 326 1.14 13.87 2.37
N VAL A 327 2.22 13.65 3.13
CA VAL A 327 2.71 12.30 3.46
C VAL A 327 1.66 11.53 4.27
N GLU A 328 1.00 12.18 5.24
CA GLU A 328 -0.10 11.57 5.99
C GLU A 328 -1.25 11.12 5.07
N SER A 329 -1.66 11.97 4.13
CA SER A 329 -2.71 11.67 3.17
C SER A 329 -2.32 10.51 2.24
N ILE A 330 -1.13 10.57 1.64
CA ILE A 330 -0.66 9.54 0.70
C ILE A 330 -0.47 8.20 1.40
N SER A 331 0.12 8.20 2.60
CA SER A 331 0.33 6.96 3.36
C SER A 331 -0.97 6.23 3.66
N LYS A 332 -2.03 7.00 3.99
CA LYS A 332 -3.36 6.45 4.20
C LYS A 332 -3.95 5.87 2.91
N LEU A 333 -3.85 6.57 1.78
CA LEU A 333 -4.34 6.09 0.49
C LEU A 333 -3.62 4.81 0.05
N LEU A 334 -2.29 4.75 0.20
CA LEU A 334 -1.49 3.56 -0.11
C LEU A 334 -1.92 2.35 0.72
N LEU A 335 -2.06 2.53 2.03
CA LEU A 335 -2.45 1.44 2.93
C LEU A 335 -3.88 0.96 2.69
N ASN A 336 -4.76 1.84 2.19
CA ASN A 336 -6.13 1.50 1.83
C ASN A 336 -6.28 0.93 0.40
N GLY A 337 -5.21 0.90 -0.40
CA GLY A 337 -5.29 0.49 -1.81
C GLY A 337 -6.10 1.46 -2.68
N GLU A 338 -6.16 2.74 -2.31
CA GLU A 338 -6.90 3.78 -3.03
C GLU A 338 -6.05 4.44 -4.13
N SER A 339 -6.66 5.19 -5.04
CA SER A 339 -5.93 5.89 -6.10
C SER A 339 -5.09 7.04 -5.52
N ILE A 340 -3.78 7.03 -5.79
CA ILE A 340 -2.84 8.06 -5.33
C ILE A 340 -2.49 9.10 -6.40
N ILE A 341 -2.82 8.82 -7.66
CA ILE A 341 -2.31 9.55 -8.84
C ILE A 341 -2.59 11.05 -8.72
N LYS A 342 -3.85 11.42 -8.49
CA LYS A 342 -4.27 12.81 -8.37
C LYS A 342 -3.50 13.57 -7.30
N ALA A 343 -3.26 12.93 -6.15
CA ALA A 343 -2.54 13.55 -5.05
C ALA A 343 -1.05 13.72 -5.37
N CYS A 344 -0.47 12.84 -6.20
CA CYS A 344 0.93 12.87 -6.61
C CYS A 344 1.24 13.85 -7.76
N LEU A 345 0.21 14.44 -8.40
CA LEU A 345 0.37 15.44 -9.46
C LEU A 345 0.67 16.82 -8.87
N ASP A 346 1.78 17.41 -9.32
CA ASP A 346 2.11 18.81 -9.07
C ASP A 346 1.84 19.62 -10.35
N HIS A 347 0.82 20.47 -10.30
CA HIS A 347 0.40 21.28 -11.45
C HIS A 347 1.09 22.64 -11.52
N GLU A 348 1.68 23.10 -10.42
CA GLU A 348 2.48 24.34 -10.37
C GLU A 348 3.85 24.09 -10.99
N LYS A 349 4.45 22.95 -10.66
CA LYS A 349 5.64 22.41 -11.30
C LYS A 349 5.27 21.09 -11.94
N PRO A 350 4.89 21.06 -13.25
CA PRO A 350 4.38 19.87 -13.95
C PRO A 350 5.23 18.62 -13.72
N LYS A 351 4.91 17.88 -12.66
CA LYS A 351 5.72 16.76 -12.16
C LYS A 351 4.83 15.72 -11.52
N LEU A 352 5.17 14.46 -11.75
CA LEU A 352 4.67 13.33 -10.98
C LEU A 352 5.64 13.00 -9.85
N ARG A 353 5.20 13.17 -8.60
CA ARG A 353 5.95 12.71 -7.43
C ARG A 353 5.99 11.19 -7.45
N GLY A 354 7.16 10.59 -7.25
CA GLY A 354 7.35 9.14 -7.17
C GLY A 354 7.54 8.42 -8.50
N GLY A 355 7.40 9.13 -9.63
CA GLY A 355 7.71 8.61 -10.97
C GLY A 355 6.69 7.61 -11.52
N TRP A 356 6.61 7.54 -12.85
CA TRP A 356 5.60 6.75 -13.55
C TRP A 356 5.78 5.25 -13.34
N VAL A 357 7.02 4.75 -13.31
CA VAL A 357 7.28 3.31 -13.12
C VAL A 357 6.66 2.78 -11.81
N GLY A 358 6.82 3.51 -10.71
CA GLY A 358 6.22 3.15 -9.42
C GLY A 358 4.69 3.25 -9.46
N HIS A 359 4.15 4.31 -10.06
CA HIS A 359 2.69 4.50 -10.18
C HIS A 359 2.04 3.44 -11.08
N ARG A 360 2.65 3.12 -12.23
CA ARG A 360 2.17 2.10 -13.16
C ARG A 360 2.10 0.73 -12.49
N LEU A 361 3.13 0.37 -11.73
CA LEU A 361 3.16 -0.89 -11.00
C LEU A 361 2.13 -0.90 -9.86
N TYR A 362 1.98 0.20 -9.12
CA TYR A 362 0.91 0.33 -8.11
C TYR A 362 -0.49 0.15 -8.71
N LEU A 363 -0.75 0.77 -9.88
CA LEU A 363 -2.02 0.63 -10.58
C LEU A 363 -2.28 -0.82 -11.02
N LYS A 364 -1.23 -1.53 -11.42
CA LYS A 364 -1.32 -2.92 -11.83
C LYS A 364 -1.57 -3.85 -10.64
N GLU A 365 -0.70 -3.82 -9.63
CA GLU A 365 -0.67 -4.83 -8.58
C GLU A 365 -1.66 -4.51 -7.44
N VAL A 366 -1.85 -3.23 -7.09
CA VAL A 366 -2.71 -2.83 -5.96
C VAL A 366 -4.11 -2.43 -6.41
N ARG A 367 -4.21 -1.76 -7.57
CA ARG A 367 -5.51 -1.32 -8.12
C ARG A 367 -6.07 -2.28 -9.16
N GLU A 368 -5.33 -3.33 -9.52
CA GLU A 368 -5.74 -4.39 -10.46
C GLU A 368 -6.17 -3.84 -11.83
N LEU A 369 -5.56 -2.72 -12.28
CA LEU A 369 -5.84 -2.20 -13.62
C LEU A 369 -5.30 -3.16 -14.69
N PRO A 370 -6.11 -3.52 -15.70
CA PRO A 370 -5.65 -4.39 -16.78
C PRO A 370 -4.42 -3.83 -17.51
N GLU A 371 -3.47 -4.71 -17.82
CA GLU A 371 -2.24 -4.35 -18.55
C GLU A 371 -2.55 -3.67 -19.89
N SER A 372 -3.58 -4.14 -20.61
CA SER A 372 -4.04 -3.54 -21.87
C SER A 372 -4.44 -2.07 -21.69
N LYS A 373 -5.18 -1.75 -20.63
CA LYS A 373 -5.59 -0.38 -20.31
C LYS A 373 -4.40 0.50 -19.96
N LEU A 374 -3.44 -0.02 -19.18
CA LEU A 374 -2.22 0.71 -18.84
C LEU A 374 -1.36 0.99 -20.07
N ASN A 375 -1.23 0.02 -20.99
CA ASN A 375 -0.49 0.18 -22.24
C ASN A 375 -1.12 1.26 -23.14
N VAL A 376 -2.44 1.26 -23.29
CA VAL A 376 -3.15 2.30 -24.06
C VAL A 376 -2.90 3.70 -23.47
N LEU A 377 -3.01 3.84 -22.14
CA LEU A 377 -2.76 5.12 -21.47
C LEU A 377 -1.32 5.59 -21.67
N GLU A 378 -0.34 4.70 -21.51
CA GLU A 378 1.09 5.00 -21.68
C GLU A 378 1.39 5.46 -23.12
N CYS A 379 0.90 4.72 -24.13
CA CYS A 379 1.04 5.09 -25.54
C CYS A 379 0.43 6.46 -25.85
N LEU A 380 -0.81 6.69 -25.40
CA LEU A 380 -1.52 7.95 -25.63
C LEU A 380 -0.81 9.13 -24.93
N GLY A 381 -0.43 8.96 -23.65
CA GLY A 381 0.28 9.98 -22.89
C GLY A 381 1.61 10.37 -23.52
N ILE A 382 2.38 9.39 -24.02
CA ILE A 382 3.65 9.65 -24.72
C ILE A 382 3.42 10.34 -26.06
N SER A 383 2.39 9.94 -26.80
CA SER A 383 2.04 10.58 -28.08
C SER A 383 1.70 12.05 -27.88
N ILE A 384 0.93 12.37 -26.83
CA ILE A 384 0.63 13.76 -26.45
C ILE A 384 1.91 14.50 -26.02
N ALA A 385 2.80 13.87 -25.24
CA ALA A 385 4.02 14.49 -24.75
C ALA A 385 5.07 14.75 -25.86
N LYS A 386 5.05 13.96 -26.94
CA LYS A 386 5.91 14.16 -28.12
C LYS A 386 5.39 15.21 -29.10
N SER A 387 4.12 15.59 -29.01
CA SER A 387 3.52 16.60 -29.89
C SER A 387 4.13 18.00 -29.66
N ASP A 388 4.32 18.76 -30.73
CA ASP A 388 4.78 20.16 -30.64
C ASP A 388 3.81 21.04 -29.85
N GLU A 389 2.51 20.78 -29.96
CA GLU A 389 1.46 21.46 -29.18
C GLU A 389 1.19 20.86 -27.78
N PHE A 390 2.08 20.04 -27.19
CA PHE A 390 1.79 19.33 -25.93
C PHE A 390 1.25 20.25 -24.81
N LYS A 391 1.76 21.48 -24.69
CA LYS A 391 1.32 22.46 -23.66
C LYS A 391 -0.17 22.78 -23.77
N LYS A 392 -0.69 22.87 -25.00
CA LYS A 392 -2.10 23.11 -25.29
C LYS A 392 -2.94 21.91 -24.84
N TYR A 393 -2.52 20.69 -25.15
CA TYR A 393 -3.22 19.48 -24.72
C TYR A 393 -3.19 19.27 -23.21
N VAL A 394 -2.07 19.57 -22.55
CA VAL A 394 -1.97 19.57 -21.09
C VAL A 394 -2.94 20.58 -20.48
N MET A 395 -3.03 21.79 -21.04
CA MET A 395 -3.97 22.81 -20.56
C MET A 395 -5.43 22.40 -20.78
N GLU A 396 -5.73 21.81 -21.96
CA GLU A 396 -7.06 21.28 -22.27
C GLU A 396 -7.46 20.21 -21.25
N LEU A 397 -6.59 19.22 -20.97
CA LEU A 397 -6.84 18.19 -19.96
C LEU A 397 -7.02 18.79 -18.56
N ARG A 398 -6.20 19.76 -18.14
CA ARG A 398 -6.28 20.38 -16.80
C ARG A 398 -7.58 21.16 -16.56
N THR A 399 -8.05 21.87 -17.59
CA THR A 399 -9.19 22.80 -17.47
C THR A 399 -10.52 22.17 -17.86
N ALA A 400 -10.49 21.01 -18.53
CA ALA A 400 -11.68 20.29 -18.95
C ALA A 400 -12.59 19.91 -17.78
N ARG A 401 -13.88 20.18 -17.96
CA ARG A 401 -14.95 19.66 -17.11
C ARG A 401 -15.20 18.18 -17.40
N ASP A 402 -15.80 17.49 -16.45
CA ASP A 402 -16.07 16.04 -16.52
C ASP A 402 -16.79 15.61 -17.81
N ASN A 403 -17.72 16.42 -18.29
CA ASN A 403 -18.49 16.17 -19.51
C ASN A 403 -17.75 16.53 -20.81
N GLU A 404 -16.62 17.23 -20.74
CA GLU A 404 -15.79 17.62 -21.88
C GLU A 404 -14.72 16.57 -22.18
N LEU A 405 -14.28 15.82 -21.17
CA LEU A 405 -13.22 14.82 -21.28
C LEU A 405 -13.51 13.73 -22.31
N TYR A 406 -14.77 13.27 -22.44
CA TYR A 406 -15.17 12.32 -23.48
C TYR A 406 -14.94 12.89 -24.89
N GLY A 407 -15.32 14.15 -25.11
CA GLY A 407 -15.11 14.82 -26.39
C GLY A 407 -13.63 15.05 -26.71
N ILE A 408 -12.79 15.22 -25.68
CA ILE A 408 -11.33 15.30 -25.83
C ILE A 408 -10.76 13.95 -26.28
N LEU A 409 -11.09 12.86 -25.58
CA LEU A 409 -10.63 11.52 -25.95
C LEU A 409 -11.12 11.10 -27.35
N LEU A 410 -12.36 11.44 -27.70
CA LEU A 410 -12.90 11.18 -29.03
C LEU A 410 -12.16 11.98 -30.12
N ARG A 411 -11.66 13.17 -29.79
CA ARG A 411 -10.80 13.96 -30.69
C ARG A 411 -9.44 13.31 -30.87
N TYR A 412 -8.89 12.67 -29.85
CA TYR A 412 -7.67 11.87 -30.00
C TYR A 412 -7.87 10.68 -30.94
N VAL A 413 -9.05 10.06 -30.94
CA VAL A 413 -9.41 9.05 -31.95
C VAL A 413 -9.41 9.64 -33.36
N LYS A 414 -10.10 10.78 -33.52
CA LYS A 414 -10.15 11.49 -34.81
C LYS A 414 -8.76 11.87 -35.33
N ASN A 415 -7.85 12.27 -34.44
CA ASN A 415 -6.48 12.65 -34.77
C ASN A 415 -5.52 11.45 -34.95
N GLY A 416 -5.96 10.21 -34.73
CA GLY A 416 -5.13 9.01 -34.90
C GLY A 416 -4.19 8.68 -33.76
N TRP A 417 -4.38 9.30 -32.60
CA TRP A 417 -3.59 9.00 -31.39
C TRP A 417 -4.18 7.87 -30.56
N LEU A 418 -5.41 7.49 -30.85
CA LEU A 418 -6.15 6.46 -30.15
C LEU A 418 -7.00 5.69 -31.17
N LYS A 419 -7.02 4.36 -31.08
CA LYS A 419 -7.95 3.54 -31.86
C LYS A 419 -9.31 3.43 -31.18
N HIS A 420 -10.33 2.99 -31.91
CA HIS A 420 -11.68 2.84 -31.40
C HIS A 420 -11.81 1.76 -30.30
N ASP A 421 -11.07 0.66 -30.43
CA ASP A 421 -11.00 -0.43 -29.46
C ASP A 421 -10.21 -0.02 -28.20
N GLU A 422 -9.16 0.78 -28.38
CA GLU A 422 -8.41 1.42 -27.30
C GLU A 422 -9.29 2.44 -26.54
N PHE A 423 -10.04 3.28 -27.25
CA PHE A 423 -11.03 4.20 -26.67
C PHE A 423 -12.09 3.46 -25.85
N TYR A 424 -12.60 2.34 -26.38
CA TYR A 424 -13.53 1.46 -25.68
C TYR A 424 -12.90 0.90 -24.39
N THR A 425 -11.66 0.42 -24.47
CA THR A 425 -10.92 -0.16 -23.33
C THR A 425 -10.70 0.85 -22.20
N LEU A 426 -10.43 2.11 -22.54
CA LEU A 426 -10.28 3.17 -21.54
C LEU A 426 -11.60 3.43 -20.80
N LEU A 427 -12.71 3.47 -21.54
CA LEU A 427 -14.00 3.93 -21.06
C LEU A 427 -15.00 2.78 -21.00
N ALA A 428 -14.71 1.71 -20.26
CA ALA A 428 -15.59 0.54 -20.19
C ALA A 428 -17.04 0.90 -19.79
N PRO A 429 -18.05 0.17 -20.29
CA PRO A 429 -19.45 0.41 -19.94
C PRO A 429 -19.65 0.34 -18.42
N ASN A 430 -20.43 1.27 -17.87
CA ASN A 430 -20.86 1.35 -16.47
C ASN A 430 -19.92 2.04 -15.46
N ASP A 431 -18.73 2.52 -15.84
CA ASP A 431 -17.89 3.32 -14.94
C ASP A 431 -17.65 4.74 -15.46
N TYR A 432 -18.60 5.63 -15.19
CA TYR A 432 -18.50 7.04 -15.57
C TYR A 432 -17.54 7.85 -14.68
N SER A 433 -17.12 7.29 -13.54
CA SER A 433 -16.24 7.98 -12.59
C SER A 433 -14.77 7.92 -13.03
N ILE A 434 -14.43 6.92 -13.86
CA ILE A 434 -13.06 6.64 -14.31
C ILE A 434 -12.47 7.71 -15.22
N ILE A 435 -13.29 8.56 -15.85
CA ILE A 435 -12.81 9.58 -16.79
C ILE A 435 -11.85 10.58 -16.14
N LYS A 436 -12.07 10.90 -14.85
CA LYS A 436 -11.17 11.76 -14.06
C LYS A 436 -9.84 11.08 -13.82
N GLU A 437 -9.88 9.80 -13.49
CA GLU A 437 -8.69 8.99 -13.28
C GLU A 437 -7.90 8.85 -14.57
N ILE A 438 -8.54 8.63 -15.72
CA ILE A 438 -7.89 8.63 -17.05
C ILE A 438 -7.18 9.96 -17.31
N ARG A 439 -7.84 11.10 -17.08
CA ARG A 439 -7.21 12.42 -17.21
C ARG A 439 -5.97 12.53 -16.33
N ASP A 440 -6.10 12.17 -15.05
CA ASP A 440 -5.01 12.28 -14.08
C ASP A 440 -3.85 11.34 -14.44
N LEU A 441 -4.14 10.14 -14.97
CA LEU A 441 -3.14 9.20 -15.48
C LEU A 441 -2.41 9.73 -16.71
N LEU A 442 -3.13 10.30 -17.69
CA LEU A 442 -2.51 10.92 -18.86
C LEU A 442 -1.59 12.08 -18.45
N LEU A 443 -2.05 12.94 -17.54
CA LEU A 443 -1.22 14.03 -17.01
C LEU A 443 0.01 13.50 -16.27
N ALA A 444 -0.13 12.40 -15.50
CA ALA A 444 0.98 11.77 -14.80
C ALA A 444 2.07 11.27 -15.76
N ILE A 445 1.68 10.60 -16.85
CA ILE A 445 2.57 10.11 -17.89
C ILE A 445 3.28 11.28 -18.59
N ILE A 446 2.52 12.28 -19.03
CA ILE A 446 3.07 13.45 -19.73
C ILE A 446 4.07 14.20 -18.84
N TYR A 447 3.73 14.41 -17.56
CA TYR A 447 4.59 15.13 -16.62
C TYR A 447 5.88 14.37 -16.36
N ASP A 448 5.81 13.07 -16.12
CA ASP A 448 7.02 12.28 -15.87
C ASP A 448 7.89 12.12 -17.12
N TYR A 449 7.28 12.06 -18.32
CA TYR A 449 8.01 12.05 -19.59
C TYR A 449 8.87 13.30 -19.76
N HIS A 450 8.28 14.49 -19.58
CA HIS A 450 9.04 15.74 -19.69
C HIS A 450 10.07 15.89 -18.55
N ASN A 451 9.73 15.50 -17.33
CA ASN A 451 10.69 15.51 -16.21
C ASN A 451 11.89 14.58 -16.48
N CYS A 452 11.69 13.42 -17.08
CA CYS A 452 12.79 12.54 -17.50
C CYS A 452 13.66 13.22 -18.57
N LYS A 453 13.04 13.84 -19.60
CA LYS A 453 13.77 14.55 -20.65
C LYS A 453 14.60 15.72 -20.11
N GLU A 454 14.05 16.52 -19.19
CA GLU A 454 14.74 17.65 -18.54
C GLU A 454 15.93 17.18 -17.68
N GLU A 455 15.80 16.04 -17.00
CA GLU A 455 16.87 15.45 -16.19
C GLU A 455 17.86 14.61 -17.01
N GLY A 456 17.73 14.56 -18.35
CA GLY A 456 18.60 13.77 -19.23
C GLY A 456 18.44 12.25 -19.04
N ARG A 457 17.28 11.80 -18.54
CA ARG A 457 16.94 10.39 -18.31
C ARG A 457 16.03 9.87 -19.41
N GLU A 458 16.18 8.59 -19.74
CA GLU A 458 15.24 7.90 -20.61
C GLU A 458 13.93 7.61 -19.87
N PHE A 459 12.80 7.82 -20.55
CA PHE A 459 11.50 7.41 -20.05
C PHE A 459 11.33 5.90 -20.27
N ALA A 460 11.26 5.13 -19.19
CA ALA A 460 11.20 3.67 -19.25
C ALA A 460 9.83 3.20 -19.77
N LEU A 461 9.77 2.85 -21.06
CA LEU A 461 8.62 2.20 -21.68
C LEU A 461 8.37 0.85 -21.04
N SER A 462 7.13 0.54 -20.69
CA SER A 462 6.72 -0.78 -20.18
C SER A 462 5.75 -1.50 -21.13
N ILE A 463 5.65 -1.03 -22.38
CA ILE A 463 4.77 -1.59 -23.41
C ILE A 463 5.28 -2.96 -23.83
N THR A 464 4.46 -3.98 -23.61
CA THR A 464 4.75 -5.37 -24.02
C THR A 464 3.97 -5.73 -25.28
N THR A 465 2.64 -5.51 -25.30
CA THR A 465 1.75 -5.60 -26.47
C THR A 465 0.37 -5.06 -26.09
N ILE A 466 -0.38 -4.47 -27.04
CA ILE A 466 -1.79 -4.12 -26.84
C ILE A 466 -2.63 -5.22 -27.49
N ASN A 467 -3.05 -6.21 -26.69
CA ASN A 467 -4.03 -7.20 -27.12
C ASN A 467 -5.38 -6.86 -26.50
N ILE A 468 -6.29 -6.33 -27.30
CA ILE A 468 -7.67 -6.04 -26.91
C ILE A 468 -8.55 -7.11 -27.55
N THR A 469 -9.24 -7.89 -26.71
CA THR A 469 -10.22 -8.87 -27.20
C THR A 469 -11.59 -8.20 -27.19
N PRO A 470 -12.28 -8.07 -28.33
CA PRO A 470 -13.60 -7.45 -28.37
C PRO A 470 -14.61 -8.28 -27.58
N ASP A 471 -15.37 -7.63 -26.71
CA ASP A 471 -16.56 -8.24 -26.12
C ASP A 471 -17.75 -8.17 -27.11
N GLU A 472 -18.88 -8.75 -26.73
CA GLU A 472 -20.09 -8.75 -27.57
C GLU A 472 -20.58 -7.33 -27.91
N THR A 473 -20.40 -6.37 -27.00
CA THR A 473 -20.83 -4.98 -27.21
C THR A 473 -19.96 -4.31 -28.27
N LEU A 474 -18.63 -4.42 -28.14
CA LEU A 474 -17.70 -3.87 -29.12
C LEU A 474 -17.86 -4.55 -30.47
N TYR A 475 -18.04 -5.88 -30.50
CA TYR A 475 -18.29 -6.62 -31.73
C TYR A 475 -19.58 -6.14 -32.44
N HIS A 476 -20.66 -5.96 -31.68
CA HIS A 476 -21.92 -5.46 -32.23
C HIS A 476 -21.77 -4.03 -32.76
N LEU A 477 -21.08 -3.14 -32.04
CA LEU A 477 -20.78 -1.77 -32.48
C LEU A 477 -19.99 -1.76 -33.80
N GLN A 478 -18.95 -2.59 -33.90
CA GLN A 478 -18.16 -2.74 -35.12
C GLN A 478 -19.00 -3.26 -36.29
N LYS A 479 -19.91 -4.23 -36.05
CA LYS A 479 -20.83 -4.74 -37.07
C LYS A 479 -21.76 -3.64 -37.59
N ILE A 480 -22.31 -2.81 -36.69
CA ILE A 480 -23.17 -1.69 -37.09
C ILE A 480 -22.36 -0.65 -37.86
N GLY A 481 -21.17 -0.29 -37.38
CA GLY A 481 -20.27 0.65 -38.06
C GLY A 481 -19.92 0.19 -39.48
N LYS A 482 -19.57 -1.09 -39.67
CA LYS A 482 -19.29 -1.67 -41.01
C LYS A 482 -20.50 -1.58 -41.94
N LYS A 483 -21.71 -1.92 -41.46
CA LYS A 483 -22.95 -1.76 -42.25
C LYS A 483 -23.17 -0.31 -42.67
N LEU A 484 -22.92 0.64 -41.77
CA LEU A 484 -23.09 2.07 -42.05
C LEU A 484 -22.10 2.55 -43.11
N ILE A 485 -20.84 2.12 -43.06
CA ILE A 485 -19.83 2.47 -44.06
C ILE A 485 -20.26 2.00 -45.46
N VAL A 486 -20.77 0.78 -45.59
CA VAL A 486 -21.19 0.21 -46.88
C VAL A 486 -22.46 0.86 -47.43
N ASN A 487 -23.43 1.17 -46.56
CA ASN A 487 -24.79 1.52 -47.01
C ASN A 487 -25.13 3.02 -46.93
N LEU A 488 -24.25 3.88 -46.39
CA LEU A 488 -24.47 5.33 -46.33
C LEU A 488 -23.67 6.08 -47.40
N ASN A 489 -24.37 6.62 -48.40
CA ASN A 489 -23.77 7.44 -49.47
C ASN A 489 -23.12 8.75 -48.99
N ASN A 490 -23.37 9.20 -47.75
CA ASN A 490 -22.89 10.48 -47.22
C ASN A 490 -22.31 10.33 -45.80
N LEU A 491 -21.46 9.32 -45.60
CA LEU A 491 -20.93 8.95 -44.29
C LEU A 491 -20.26 10.12 -43.53
N LYS A 492 -19.39 10.90 -44.18
CA LYS A 492 -18.71 12.07 -43.57
C LYS A 492 -19.72 13.08 -43.01
N ARG A 493 -20.74 13.45 -43.80
CA ARG A 493 -21.80 14.40 -43.39
C ARG A 493 -22.68 13.83 -42.28
N TRP A 494 -23.00 12.54 -42.35
CA TRP A 494 -23.82 11.88 -41.34
C TRP A 494 -23.11 11.80 -39.99
N THR A 495 -21.84 11.39 -40.00
CA THR A 495 -20.97 11.32 -38.81
C THR A 495 -20.84 12.71 -38.16
N GLY A 496 -20.65 13.75 -38.97
CA GLY A 496 -20.64 15.14 -38.50
C GLY A 496 -21.94 15.56 -37.82
N LYS A 497 -23.11 15.18 -38.37
CA LYS A 497 -24.41 15.43 -37.73
C LYS A 497 -24.56 14.70 -36.40
N LEU A 498 -24.10 13.45 -36.31
CA LEU A 498 -24.15 12.66 -35.08
C LEU A 498 -23.27 13.28 -33.99
N GLN A 499 -22.08 13.76 -34.36
CA GLN A 499 -21.14 14.41 -33.45
C GLN A 499 -21.72 15.69 -32.81
N ILE A 500 -22.41 16.52 -33.59
CA ILE A 500 -22.97 17.80 -33.11
C ILE A 500 -24.32 17.65 -32.39
N ALA A 501 -24.89 16.44 -32.32
CA ALA A 501 -26.18 16.20 -31.71
C ALA A 501 -26.13 16.44 -30.18
N LYS A 502 -26.87 17.45 -29.72
CA LYS A 502 -26.87 17.90 -28.31
C LYS A 502 -27.93 17.24 -27.43
N THR A 503 -28.90 16.53 -28.01
CA THR A 503 -30.02 15.93 -27.27
C THR A 503 -30.21 14.47 -27.62
N GLY A 504 -30.74 13.68 -26.68
CA GLY A 504 -31.06 12.27 -26.94
C GLY A 504 -32.06 12.08 -28.09
N SER A 505 -33.02 13.01 -28.23
CA SER A 505 -33.97 13.00 -29.34
C SER A 505 -33.31 13.30 -30.69
N ALA A 506 -32.33 14.21 -30.74
CA ALA A 506 -31.56 14.47 -31.95
C ALA A 506 -30.73 13.25 -32.36
N ILE A 507 -30.06 12.59 -31.40
CA ILE A 507 -29.30 11.35 -31.65
C ILE A 507 -30.25 10.27 -32.21
N ARG A 508 -31.39 10.03 -31.55
CA ARG A 508 -32.40 9.06 -32.01
C ARG A 508 -32.94 9.39 -33.40
N GLY A 509 -33.23 10.66 -33.68
CA GLY A 509 -33.68 11.09 -35.01
C GLY A 509 -32.65 10.84 -36.10
N ILE A 510 -31.35 10.99 -35.81
CA ILE A 510 -30.27 10.67 -36.74
C ILE A 510 -30.20 9.16 -37.02
N TYR A 511 -30.32 8.32 -35.99
CA TYR A 511 -30.35 6.86 -36.17
C TYR A 511 -31.61 6.38 -36.91
N LEU A 512 -32.79 6.90 -36.58
CA LEU A 512 -34.04 6.55 -37.26
C LEU A 512 -34.01 6.90 -38.76
N ASN A 513 -33.30 7.96 -39.16
CA ASN A 513 -33.09 8.26 -40.57
C ASN A 513 -32.28 7.16 -41.30
N CYS A 514 -31.30 6.53 -40.63
CA CYS A 514 -30.57 5.38 -41.17
C CYS A 514 -31.44 4.14 -41.26
N VAL A 515 -32.32 3.92 -40.28
CA VAL A 515 -33.30 2.82 -40.34
C VAL A 515 -34.22 3.00 -41.54
N ARG A 516 -34.75 4.21 -41.74
CA ARG A 516 -35.61 4.54 -42.87
C ARG A 516 -34.92 4.38 -44.22
N SER A 517 -33.63 4.69 -44.32
CA SER A 517 -32.86 4.53 -45.56
C SER A 517 -32.35 3.10 -45.79
N GLY A 518 -32.65 2.16 -44.89
CA GLY A 518 -32.16 0.77 -44.97
C GLY A 518 -30.68 0.58 -44.60
N ALA A 519 -30.00 1.63 -44.12
CA ALA A 519 -28.58 1.56 -43.76
C ALA A 519 -28.33 0.95 -42.37
N MET A 520 -29.38 0.83 -41.55
CA MET A 520 -29.38 0.28 -40.20
C MET A 520 -30.66 -0.53 -39.97
N THR A 521 -30.61 -1.62 -39.22
CA THR A 521 -31.83 -2.36 -38.83
C THR A 521 -32.50 -1.74 -37.61
N PHE A 522 -33.76 -2.11 -37.33
CA PHE A 522 -34.42 -1.66 -36.11
C PHE A 522 -33.74 -2.20 -34.85
N ASP A 523 -33.22 -3.43 -34.89
CA ASP A 523 -32.47 -4.02 -33.77
C ASP A 523 -31.18 -3.25 -33.49
N ASP A 524 -30.43 -2.88 -34.54
CA ASP A 524 -29.24 -2.03 -34.42
C ASP A 524 -29.60 -0.67 -33.75
N PHE A 525 -30.78 -0.10 -34.09
CA PHE A 525 -31.27 1.14 -33.45
C PHE A 525 -31.61 0.95 -31.97
N VAL A 526 -32.33 -0.12 -31.61
CA VAL A 526 -32.70 -0.41 -30.21
C VAL A 526 -31.44 -0.61 -29.37
N PHE A 527 -30.43 -1.30 -29.92
CA PHE A 527 -29.13 -1.46 -29.29
C PHE A 527 -28.42 -0.12 -29.07
N LEU A 528 -28.28 0.72 -30.10
CA LEU A 528 -27.59 2.01 -30.00
C LEU A 528 -28.34 3.07 -29.18
N ALA A 529 -29.66 2.94 -29.07
CA ALA A 529 -30.52 3.93 -28.43
C ALA A 529 -31.51 3.32 -27.43
N PRO A 530 -31.01 2.67 -26.36
CA PRO A 530 -31.85 2.05 -25.35
C PRO A 530 -32.85 3.05 -24.77
N LEU A 531 -34.06 2.57 -24.49
CA LEU A 531 -35.11 3.37 -23.87
C LEU A 531 -34.87 3.43 -22.36
N GLY A 532 -34.91 4.63 -21.79
CA GLY A 532 -34.74 4.83 -20.34
C GLY A 532 -33.31 5.10 -19.86
N ASP A 533 -32.27 4.69 -20.60
CA ASP A 533 -30.88 4.99 -20.21
C ASP A 533 -30.27 6.11 -21.08
N ARG A 534 -30.31 7.33 -20.54
CA ARG A 534 -29.69 8.48 -21.20
C ARG A 534 -28.16 8.36 -21.25
N ARG A 535 -27.50 7.75 -20.26
CA ARG A 535 -26.03 7.73 -20.23
C ARG A 535 -25.48 6.70 -21.21
N GLN A 536 -26.12 5.54 -21.28
CA GLN A 536 -25.74 4.48 -22.22
C GLN A 536 -25.92 4.94 -23.68
N LEU A 537 -26.99 5.67 -24.00
CA LEU A 537 -27.18 6.28 -25.34
C LEU A 537 -25.98 7.12 -25.79
N TRP A 538 -25.44 7.96 -24.89
CA TRP A 538 -24.32 8.84 -25.23
C TRP A 538 -23.02 8.05 -25.36
N LEU A 539 -22.82 7.07 -24.49
CA LEU A 539 -21.64 6.20 -24.52
C LEU A 539 -21.58 5.36 -25.81
N LEU A 540 -22.68 4.70 -26.19
CA LEU A 540 -22.77 3.92 -27.42
C LEU A 540 -22.63 4.79 -28.67
N ARG A 541 -23.16 6.02 -28.64
CA ARG A 541 -22.90 7.01 -29.69
C ARG A 541 -21.41 7.30 -29.81
N ASP A 542 -20.72 7.55 -28.71
CA ASP A 542 -19.31 7.92 -28.72
C ASP A 542 -18.42 6.76 -29.17
N TYR A 543 -18.73 5.52 -28.79
CA TYR A 543 -18.04 4.35 -29.35
C TYR A 543 -18.27 4.17 -30.85
N LEU A 544 -19.50 4.36 -31.32
CA LEU A 544 -19.80 4.29 -32.74
C LEU A 544 -19.06 5.40 -33.51
N LEU A 545 -19.05 6.62 -32.98
CA LEU A 545 -18.28 7.74 -33.53
C LEU A 545 -16.78 7.43 -33.57
N ALA A 546 -16.22 6.83 -32.52
CA ALA A 546 -14.81 6.44 -32.47
C ALA A 546 -14.47 5.46 -33.61
N PHE A 547 -15.28 4.41 -33.78
CA PHE A 547 -15.13 3.45 -34.88
C PHE A 547 -15.19 4.14 -36.25
N LEU A 548 -16.19 5.01 -36.46
CA LEU A 548 -16.37 5.69 -37.73
C LEU A 548 -15.26 6.70 -38.03
N PHE A 549 -14.73 7.41 -37.03
CA PHE A 549 -13.62 8.34 -37.22
C PHE A 549 -12.35 7.64 -37.66
N GLU A 550 -12.05 6.47 -37.08
CA GLU A 550 -10.92 5.66 -37.50
C GLU A 550 -11.07 5.19 -38.95
N LYS A 551 -12.22 4.60 -39.29
CA LYS A 551 -12.45 4.09 -40.65
C LYS A 551 -12.52 5.18 -41.72
N VAL A 552 -13.08 6.34 -41.40
CA VAL A 552 -13.07 7.49 -42.33
C VAL A 552 -11.65 8.00 -42.57
N ARG A 553 -10.77 7.95 -41.57
CA ARG A 553 -9.37 8.34 -41.73
C ARG A 553 -8.62 7.35 -42.61
N GLU A 554 -8.72 6.04 -42.33
CA GLU A 554 -8.09 4.99 -43.15
C GLU A 554 -8.47 5.12 -44.63
N LEU A 555 -9.76 5.34 -44.93
CA LEU A 555 -10.23 5.54 -46.30
C LEU A 555 -9.65 6.79 -46.97
N THR A 556 -9.36 7.86 -46.20
CA THR A 556 -8.81 9.11 -46.75
C THR A 556 -7.31 9.00 -46.96
N GLU A 557 -6.58 8.31 -46.07
CA GLU A 557 -5.15 8.02 -46.22
C GLU A 557 -4.88 7.10 -47.43
N GLU A 558 -5.72 6.09 -47.65
CA GLU A 558 -5.66 5.25 -48.86
C GLU A 558 -5.90 6.07 -50.14
N GLU A 559 -6.92 6.94 -50.18
CA GLU A 559 -7.21 7.82 -51.33
C GLU A 559 -6.05 8.76 -51.67
N GLU A 560 -5.36 9.30 -50.65
CA GLU A 560 -4.19 10.17 -50.82
C GLU A 560 -2.98 9.39 -51.36
N GLU A 561 -2.71 8.19 -50.84
CA GLU A 561 -1.62 7.32 -51.31
C GLU A 561 -1.84 6.89 -52.79
N TYR A 562 -3.07 6.52 -53.18
CA TYR A 562 -3.40 6.22 -54.58
C TYR A 562 -3.32 7.45 -55.51
N SER A 563 -3.49 8.67 -54.99
CA SER A 563 -3.35 9.90 -55.78
C SER A 563 -1.89 10.26 -56.06
N GLU A 564 -0.98 10.06 -55.10
CA GLU A 564 0.47 10.25 -55.29
C GLU A 564 1.08 9.22 -56.26
N TYR A 565 0.54 7.99 -56.32
CA TYR A 565 0.94 7.00 -57.32
C TYR A 565 0.44 7.33 -58.74
N ASN A 566 -0.71 8.01 -58.87
CA ASN A 566 -1.24 8.41 -60.18
C ASN A 566 -0.60 9.70 -60.72
N GLU A 567 -0.15 10.63 -59.87
CA GLU A 567 0.58 11.82 -60.31
C GLU A 567 2.01 11.50 -60.79
N ASN A 568 2.64 10.44 -60.26
CA ASN A 568 3.96 9.97 -60.72
C ASN A 568 3.89 8.98 -61.92
N GLY A 569 2.68 8.66 -62.41
CA GLY A 569 2.45 7.69 -63.49
C GLY A 569 2.19 8.27 -64.88
N ILE A 570 2.14 9.60 -65.05
CA ILE A 570 1.88 10.25 -66.35
C ILE A 570 3.13 10.99 -66.82
N ILE A 571 4.12 10.25 -67.31
CA ILE A 571 5.10 10.76 -68.28
C ILE A 571 4.60 10.34 -69.67
N PHE A 572 3.95 11.27 -70.37
CA PHE A 572 3.71 11.17 -71.80
C PHE A 572 5.06 11.08 -72.52
N GLN A 573 5.38 9.91 -73.09
CA GLN A 573 6.39 9.81 -74.14
C GLN A 573 5.83 10.45 -75.41
N ASN A 574 6.27 11.67 -75.69
CA ASN A 574 6.31 12.20 -77.05
C ASN A 574 7.25 11.31 -77.87
N ILE A 575 6.69 10.45 -78.72
CA ILE A 575 7.44 9.82 -79.80
C ILE A 575 7.33 10.77 -80.99
N GLY A 576 8.45 11.41 -81.30
CA GLY A 576 8.62 12.23 -82.49
C GLY A 576 8.78 11.37 -83.75
N ASP A 577 8.33 11.94 -84.86
CA ASP A 577 8.77 11.61 -86.20
C ASP A 577 10.31 11.78 -86.31
N GLU A 578 11.02 10.79 -86.84
CA GLU A 578 12.03 10.92 -87.90
C GLU A 578 12.76 9.59 -88.19
N GLU A 579 12.60 9.16 -89.46
CA GLU A 579 13.50 8.42 -90.37
C GLU A 579 14.21 7.09 -90.01
N VAL A 580 14.03 6.17 -90.99
CA VAL A 580 14.67 4.88 -91.35
C VAL A 580 14.10 3.60 -90.73
#